data_AF-A0A842XCX7-F1
#
_entry.id   AF-A0A842XCX7-F1
#
_cell.length_a   1.000
_cell.length_b   1.000
_cell.length_c   1.000
_cell.angle_alpha   90.00
_cell.angle_beta   90.00
_cell.angle_gamma   90.00
#
_symmetry.space_group_name_H-M   'P 1'
#
loop_
_entity.id
_entity.type
_entity.pdbx_description
1 polymer ?
#
loop_
_entity_poly.entity_id
_entity_poly.type
_entity_poly.pdbx_seq_one_letter_code
_entity_poly.pdbx_strand_id
1 'polypeptide(L)'
;MRLYKKEGNTIQILSFPSDNVEKGDYLLIEDPRVNKKLIAQVIDVQFASVPGLLEELLRDSTTEECVYGEIFDPLEVSSHINHIQDAWMLLCKIRGTIENEKLGVNVSWLPSRSKSGIKKFPISSLLTHMRDNGNLPINIGETKEASRFTINAHDLDGKLNIVTGKKGTGKSHLSKLLVLGLIDHGAEVVVLDLNGEYTNLGFSSNGEKNEYHDRVHVLTPGANLKVSLAQMDLKVMLNILVHALDLPGTSTREFRRIWQSLQQRRAFTLQELGEAIRNWKCNQHVRDALFSRYYSLLNSGFFTDNVAKAMTFEEFFEEIRKGGALILNLRDVSSVDRQIVVEYTLGKLVELLSQWKIRAVFLFAEEAHLYLRETYWNDIVTRMRHFGVFTTFVTNQPDTVRENIYRQADNIFLFNFTNERDLETVSRAARVDSETVKSIAQGLPPHRCLVLGKAVKDFPMVVKVRAFDVQTMGQTRLFFTDKD
;
A
#
# COMPACT_ATOMS: atom_id res chain seq x y z
N MET A 1 7.35 20.59 -29.36
CA MET A 1 6.32 19.52 -29.35
C MET A 1 5.13 19.76 -30.30
N ARG A 2 4.58 18.70 -30.94
CA ARG A 2 3.37 18.73 -31.78
C ARG A 2 2.49 17.50 -31.62
N LEU A 3 1.16 17.65 -31.72
CA LEU A 3 0.20 16.55 -31.68
C LEU A 3 0.29 15.70 -32.96
N TYR A 4 0.58 14.40 -32.83
CA TYR A 4 0.67 13.48 -33.95
C TYR A 4 -0.62 12.65 -34.12
N LYS A 5 -0.99 11.89 -33.08
CA LYS A 5 -2.10 10.93 -33.14
C LYS A 5 -2.84 10.86 -31.81
N LYS A 6 -4.13 10.51 -31.83
CA LYS A 6 -4.91 10.16 -30.64
C LYS A 6 -5.68 8.87 -30.91
N GLU A 7 -5.57 7.91 -30.00
CA GLU A 7 -6.29 6.63 -30.01
C GLU A 7 -6.82 6.35 -28.61
N GLY A 8 -8.16 6.31 -28.47
CA GLY A 8 -8.80 6.21 -27.15
C GLY A 8 -8.33 7.32 -26.21
N ASN A 9 -7.72 6.93 -25.08
CA ASN A 9 -7.14 7.82 -24.06
C ASN A 9 -5.62 8.03 -24.22
N THR A 10 -5.03 7.53 -25.31
CA THR A 10 -3.61 7.73 -25.63
C THR A 10 -3.45 8.85 -26.64
N ILE A 11 -2.50 9.74 -26.42
CA ILE A 11 -2.06 10.77 -27.35
C ILE A 11 -0.57 10.55 -27.64
N GLN A 12 -0.21 10.60 -28.91
CA GLN A 12 1.17 10.58 -29.38
C GLN A 12 1.59 12.00 -29.72
N ILE A 13 2.71 12.45 -29.14
CA ILE A 13 3.25 13.80 -29.32
C ILE A 13 4.66 13.68 -29.90
N LEU A 14 4.91 14.38 -31.00
CA LEU A 14 6.26 14.55 -31.54
C LEU A 14 7.01 15.58 -30.69
N SER A 15 8.22 15.24 -30.27
CA SER A 15 9.08 16.02 -29.39
C SER A 15 10.52 15.89 -29.86
N PHE A 16 11.40 16.74 -29.35
CA PHE A 16 12.84 16.63 -29.57
C PHE A 16 13.59 16.52 -28.24
N PRO A 17 14.85 16.04 -28.23
CA PRO A 17 15.67 15.98 -27.02
C PRO A 17 15.76 17.31 -26.26
N SER A 18 15.77 18.43 -27.00
CA SER A 18 15.78 19.79 -26.45
C SER A 18 14.56 20.13 -25.58
N ASP A 19 13.45 19.41 -25.74
CA ASP A 19 12.24 19.65 -24.95
C ASP A 19 12.36 19.12 -23.49
N ASN A 20 13.40 18.33 -23.17
CA ASN A 20 13.71 17.80 -21.83
C ASN A 20 12.50 17.18 -21.10
N VAL A 21 11.81 16.28 -21.81
CA VAL A 21 10.67 15.53 -21.30
C VAL A 21 11.09 14.10 -21.01
N GLU A 22 10.70 13.65 -19.82
CA GLU A 22 10.99 12.30 -19.37
C GLU A 22 9.69 11.56 -19.01
N LYS A 23 9.81 10.25 -18.86
CA LYS A 23 8.74 9.40 -18.38
C LYS A 23 8.22 9.84 -17.00
N GLY A 24 6.90 9.81 -16.85
CA GLY A 24 6.16 10.25 -15.67
C GLY A 24 5.85 11.75 -15.65
N ASP A 25 6.46 12.56 -16.52
CA ASP A 25 6.20 13.99 -16.59
C ASP A 25 4.78 14.28 -17.11
N TYR A 26 4.24 15.42 -16.71
CA TYR A 26 2.95 15.91 -17.20
C TYR A 26 3.16 16.96 -18.30
N LEU A 27 2.26 16.93 -19.28
CA LEU A 27 2.19 17.90 -20.38
C LEU A 27 0.81 18.57 -20.35
N LEU A 28 0.81 19.87 -20.62
CA LEU A 28 -0.40 20.68 -20.78
C LEU A 28 -0.58 21.00 -22.26
N ILE A 29 -1.72 20.60 -22.80
CA ILE A 29 -2.11 20.85 -24.20
C ILE A 29 -3.19 21.92 -24.18
N GLU A 30 -2.84 23.14 -24.56
CA GLU A 30 -3.72 24.30 -24.51
C GLU A 30 -4.28 24.58 -25.91
N ASP A 31 -5.61 24.59 -26.05
CA ASP A 31 -6.25 25.07 -27.28
C ASP A 31 -6.80 26.48 -27.06
N PRO A 32 -6.20 27.50 -27.69
CA PRO A 32 -6.59 28.89 -27.47
C PRO A 32 -7.99 29.21 -27.99
N ARG A 33 -8.57 28.40 -28.89
CA ARG A 33 -9.91 28.67 -29.46
C ARG A 33 -11.03 28.36 -28.49
N VAL A 34 -10.85 27.33 -27.68
CA VAL A 34 -11.90 26.80 -26.77
C VAL A 34 -11.62 27.20 -25.33
N ASN A 35 -10.44 27.80 -25.05
CA ASN A 35 -9.96 28.12 -23.70
C ASN A 35 -10.02 26.90 -22.75
N LYS A 36 -9.68 25.72 -23.29
CA LYS A 36 -9.61 24.46 -22.54
C LYS A 36 -8.19 23.93 -22.60
N LYS A 37 -7.75 23.35 -21.49
CA LYS A 37 -6.42 22.75 -21.38
C LYS A 37 -6.57 21.26 -21.07
N LEU A 38 -5.80 20.42 -21.73
CA LEU A 38 -5.78 18.98 -21.51
C LEU A 38 -4.50 18.59 -20.77
N ILE A 39 -4.62 17.77 -19.73
CA ILE A 39 -3.48 17.23 -19.00
C ILE A 39 -3.21 15.81 -19.51
N ALA A 40 -2.01 15.58 -20.01
CA ALA A 40 -1.54 14.27 -20.43
C ALA A 40 -0.25 13.90 -19.68
N GLN A 41 -0.12 12.64 -19.27
CA GLN A 41 1.07 12.12 -18.61
C GLN A 41 1.89 11.29 -19.59
N VAL A 42 3.20 11.53 -19.66
CA VAL A 42 4.12 10.76 -20.50
C VAL A 42 4.33 9.39 -19.87
N ILE A 43 3.86 8.34 -20.55
CA ILE A 43 4.03 6.95 -20.09
C ILE A 43 5.27 6.31 -20.69
N ASP A 44 5.71 6.77 -21.87
CA ASP A 44 6.88 6.23 -22.56
C ASP A 44 7.47 7.26 -23.53
N VAL A 45 8.76 7.11 -23.83
CA VAL A 45 9.52 7.96 -24.77
C VAL A 45 10.21 7.03 -25.77
N GLN A 46 9.87 7.17 -27.04
CA GLN A 46 10.37 6.31 -28.13
C GLN A 46 10.96 7.18 -29.24
N PHE A 47 11.77 6.59 -30.13
CA PHE A 47 12.15 7.26 -31.38
C PHE A 47 10.94 7.35 -32.32
N ALA A 48 10.84 8.44 -33.08
CA ALA A 48 9.80 8.58 -34.09
C ALA A 48 10.05 7.60 -35.24
N SER A 49 9.07 6.73 -35.52
CA SER A 49 9.14 5.80 -36.65
C SER A 49 8.93 6.55 -37.97
N VAL A 50 10.03 6.94 -38.62
CA VAL A 50 10.01 7.55 -39.96
C VAL A 50 10.28 6.46 -41.02
N PRO A 51 9.41 6.29 -42.03
CA PRO A 51 9.66 5.36 -43.13
C PRO A 51 11.00 5.65 -43.82
N GLY A 52 11.79 4.61 -44.10
CA GLY A 52 13.11 4.73 -44.72
C GLY A 52 14.27 5.04 -43.77
N LEU A 53 14.01 5.27 -42.49
CA LEU A 53 15.06 5.60 -41.50
C LEU A 53 16.09 4.47 -41.34
N LEU A 54 15.66 3.20 -41.36
CA LEU A 54 16.58 2.07 -41.24
C LEU A 54 17.54 1.99 -42.43
N GLU A 55 17.05 2.26 -43.64
CA GLU A 55 17.85 2.26 -44.87
C GLU A 55 18.88 3.38 -44.84
N GLU A 56 18.50 4.56 -44.35
CA GLU A 56 19.39 5.71 -44.19
C GLU A 56 20.46 5.47 -43.10
N LEU A 57 20.08 4.94 -41.93
CA LEU A 57 21.04 4.63 -40.85
C LEU A 57 22.09 3.58 -41.29
N LEU A 58 21.66 2.57 -42.06
CA LEU A 58 22.58 1.60 -42.65
C LEU A 58 23.49 2.25 -43.69
N ARG A 59 22.99 3.19 -44.48
CA ARG A 59 23.78 3.94 -45.47
C ARG A 59 24.88 4.77 -44.80
N ASP A 60 24.54 5.54 -43.76
CA ASP A 60 25.49 6.37 -43.02
C ASP A 60 26.62 5.52 -42.39
N SER A 61 26.26 4.38 -41.78
CA SER A 61 27.25 3.46 -41.19
C SER A 61 28.23 2.86 -42.21
N THR A 62 27.83 2.72 -43.47
CA THR A 62 28.70 2.21 -44.54
C THR A 62 29.58 3.28 -45.19
N THR A 63 29.21 4.56 -45.07
CA THR A 63 30.03 5.67 -45.59
C THR A 63 31.25 5.97 -44.74
N GLU A 64 31.22 5.71 -43.43
CA GLU A 64 32.37 5.91 -42.53
C GLU A 64 33.56 4.98 -42.84
N GLU A 65 33.33 3.81 -43.47
CA GLU A 65 34.38 2.84 -43.74
C GLU A 65 35.07 2.98 -45.11
N CYS A 66 34.50 3.73 -46.08
CA CYS A 66 34.93 3.58 -47.48
C CYS A 66 35.11 4.84 -48.35
N VAL A 67 34.87 6.08 -47.88
CA VAL A 67 35.01 7.26 -48.77
C VAL A 67 35.74 8.43 -48.11
N TYR A 68 37.00 8.64 -48.47
CA TYR A 68 37.70 9.91 -48.26
C TYR A 68 37.18 10.94 -49.27
N GLY A 69 36.12 11.66 -48.91
CA GLY A 69 35.60 12.79 -49.67
C GLY A 69 35.11 13.88 -48.72
N GLU A 70 35.39 15.14 -49.02
CA GLU A 70 34.83 16.27 -48.28
C GLU A 70 33.30 16.32 -48.53
N ILE A 71 32.52 16.08 -47.48
CA ILE A 71 31.06 16.20 -47.52
C ILE A 71 30.72 17.70 -47.63
N PHE A 72 30.37 18.14 -48.84
CA PHE A 72 29.95 19.51 -49.13
C PHE A 72 28.42 19.65 -49.02
N ASP A 73 27.93 20.15 -47.88
CA ASP A 73 26.51 20.38 -47.59
C ASP A 73 26.18 21.88 -47.45
N PRO A 74 26.10 22.64 -48.57
CA PRO A 74 25.86 24.07 -48.54
C PRO A 74 24.41 24.45 -48.14
N LEU A 75 23.51 23.48 -48.03
CA LEU A 75 22.10 23.66 -47.68
C LEU A 75 21.74 23.10 -46.30
N GLU A 76 22.73 22.63 -45.55
CA GLU A 76 22.58 22.02 -44.22
C GLU A 76 21.54 20.89 -44.18
N VAL A 77 21.40 20.14 -45.27
CA VAL A 77 20.45 19.02 -45.38
C VAL A 77 20.76 17.93 -44.37
N SER A 78 22.04 17.67 -44.10
CA SER A 78 22.48 16.72 -43.08
C SER A 78 21.98 17.11 -41.70
N SER A 79 21.93 18.41 -41.39
CA SER A 79 21.39 18.90 -40.10
C SER A 79 19.89 18.63 -39.96
N HIS A 80 19.14 18.77 -41.06
CA HIS A 80 17.70 18.50 -41.10
C HIS A 80 17.40 17.00 -41.00
N ILE A 81 18.21 16.16 -41.64
CA ILE A 81 18.10 14.69 -41.54
C ILE A 81 18.37 14.27 -40.10
N ASN A 82 19.48 14.70 -39.50
CA ASN A 82 19.82 14.39 -38.11
C ASN A 82 18.68 14.83 -37.16
N HIS A 83 18.08 16.00 -37.41
CA HIS A 83 16.93 16.46 -36.63
C HIS A 83 15.72 15.53 -36.73
N ILE A 84 15.48 14.93 -37.90
CA ILE A 84 14.41 13.95 -38.11
C ILE A 84 14.76 12.61 -37.43
N GLN A 85 16.02 12.17 -37.50
CA GLN A 85 16.51 10.95 -36.86
C GLN A 85 16.38 11.01 -35.32
N ASP A 86 16.68 12.18 -34.73
CA ASP A 86 16.59 12.44 -33.30
C ASP A 86 15.18 12.74 -32.79
N ALA A 87 14.18 12.76 -33.68
CA ALA A 87 12.81 13.05 -33.28
C ALA A 87 12.27 11.98 -32.33
N TRP A 88 11.66 12.41 -31.22
CA TRP A 88 11.03 11.53 -30.24
C TRP A 88 9.53 11.48 -30.44
N MET A 89 8.96 10.31 -30.19
CA MET A 89 7.53 10.07 -30.03
C MET A 89 7.23 9.82 -28.56
N LEU A 90 6.54 10.78 -27.95
CA LEU A 90 6.04 10.67 -26.59
C LEU A 90 4.69 9.95 -26.61
N LEU A 91 4.61 8.80 -25.94
CA LEU A 91 3.34 8.14 -25.65
C LEU A 91 2.77 8.73 -24.38
N CYS A 92 1.61 9.38 -24.49
CA CYS A 92 0.98 10.09 -23.38
C CYS A 92 -0.42 9.55 -23.09
N LYS A 93 -0.79 9.43 -21.81
CA LYS A 93 -2.16 9.10 -21.38
C LYS A 93 -2.86 10.35 -20.88
N ILE A 94 -4.08 10.57 -21.36
CA ILE A 94 -4.89 11.70 -20.90
C ILE A 94 -5.37 11.44 -19.47
N ARG A 95 -5.19 12.41 -18.57
CA ARG A 95 -5.57 12.30 -17.15
C ARG A 95 -6.71 13.23 -16.74
N GLY A 96 -6.89 14.34 -17.44
CA GLY A 96 -7.96 15.27 -17.13
C GLY A 96 -7.89 16.54 -17.97
N THR A 97 -8.74 17.49 -17.61
CA THR A 97 -8.87 18.80 -18.23
C THR A 97 -8.73 19.89 -17.18
N ILE A 98 -8.34 21.09 -17.61
CA ILE A 98 -8.47 22.31 -16.81
C ILE A 98 -9.43 23.21 -17.58
N GLU A 99 -10.58 23.50 -16.95
CA GLU A 99 -11.59 24.44 -17.45
C GLU A 99 -11.81 25.51 -16.38
N ASN A 100 -11.67 26.79 -16.74
CA ASN A 100 -11.79 27.92 -15.81
C ASN A 100 -10.95 27.76 -14.54
N GLU A 101 -9.68 27.32 -14.69
CA GLU A 101 -8.73 27.08 -13.59
C GLU A 101 -9.16 25.99 -12.58
N LYS A 102 -10.16 25.16 -12.93
CA LYS A 102 -10.56 23.99 -12.14
C LYS A 102 -10.20 22.70 -12.86
N LEU A 103 -9.68 21.74 -12.09
CA LEU A 103 -9.41 20.38 -12.57
C LEU A 103 -10.74 19.64 -12.82
N GLY A 104 -10.91 19.19 -14.05
CA GLY A 104 -11.98 18.31 -14.48
C GLY A 104 -11.43 16.93 -14.82
N VAL A 105 -12.22 15.88 -14.56
CA VAL A 105 -11.92 14.50 -14.94
C VAL A 105 -12.52 14.16 -16.32
N ASN A 106 -13.47 14.97 -16.80
CA ASN A 106 -14.18 14.69 -18.05
C ASN A 106 -13.36 15.12 -19.26
N VAL A 107 -13.05 14.15 -20.13
CA VAL A 107 -12.34 14.35 -21.39
C VAL A 107 -13.28 13.99 -22.54
N SER A 108 -14.19 14.90 -22.86
CA SER A 108 -15.10 14.77 -24.01
C SER A 108 -14.64 15.56 -25.24
N TRP A 109 -13.45 16.15 -25.18
CA TRP A 109 -12.96 17.11 -26.15
C TRP A 109 -11.56 16.76 -26.67
N LEU A 110 -11.31 17.09 -27.95
CA LEU A 110 -10.03 16.87 -28.62
C LEU A 110 -9.40 18.22 -29.03
N PRO A 111 -8.19 18.54 -28.54
CA PRO A 111 -7.48 19.76 -28.93
C PRO A 111 -7.13 19.82 -30.41
N SER A 112 -7.10 21.03 -30.97
CA SER A 112 -6.69 21.29 -32.35
C SER A 112 -5.25 20.85 -32.63
N ARG A 113 -5.03 20.01 -33.63
CA ARG A 113 -3.67 19.53 -33.98
C ARG A 113 -2.69 20.66 -34.36
N SER A 114 -3.16 21.67 -35.08
CA SER A 114 -2.32 22.71 -35.67
C SER A 114 -2.21 23.99 -34.84
N LYS A 115 -3.14 24.20 -33.91
CA LYS A 115 -3.23 25.44 -33.11
C LYS A 115 -2.99 25.24 -31.63
N SER A 116 -2.92 24.00 -31.14
CA SER A 116 -2.67 23.77 -29.72
C SER A 116 -1.20 23.98 -29.37
N GLY A 117 -0.96 24.66 -28.26
CA GLY A 117 0.35 24.74 -27.62
C GLY A 117 0.54 23.54 -26.70
N ILE A 118 1.72 22.92 -26.73
CA ILE A 118 2.08 21.82 -25.82
C ILE A 118 3.30 22.27 -25.03
N LYS A 119 3.21 22.22 -23.71
CA LYS A 119 4.32 22.55 -22.81
C LYS A 119 4.36 21.58 -21.63
N LYS A 120 5.53 21.43 -21.01
CA LYS A 120 5.69 20.69 -19.76
C LYS A 120 4.84 21.35 -18.67
N PHE A 121 4.15 20.53 -17.90
CA PHE A 121 3.28 20.94 -16.80
C PHE A 121 3.91 20.51 -15.48
N PRO A 122 4.46 21.45 -14.70
CA PRO A 122 5.11 21.12 -13.44
C PRO A 122 4.17 20.41 -12.47
N ILE A 123 4.68 19.38 -11.78
CA ILE A 123 3.90 18.65 -10.77
C ILE A 123 3.51 19.59 -9.63
N SER A 124 4.35 20.56 -9.29
CA SER A 124 4.03 21.61 -8.30
C SER A 124 2.76 22.41 -8.65
N SER A 125 2.58 22.74 -9.93
CA SER A 125 1.37 23.39 -10.44
C SER A 125 0.17 22.47 -10.30
N LEU A 126 0.29 21.20 -10.69
CA LEU A 126 -0.77 20.20 -10.53
C LEU A 126 -1.18 20.04 -9.06
N LEU A 127 -0.20 19.93 -8.15
CA LEU A 127 -0.42 19.85 -6.70
C LEU A 127 -1.17 21.08 -6.17
N THR A 128 -0.88 22.27 -6.67
CA THR A 128 -1.57 23.50 -6.26
C THR A 128 -3.05 23.46 -6.61
N HIS A 129 -3.41 22.90 -7.77
CA HIS A 129 -4.81 22.69 -8.16
C HIS A 129 -5.48 21.54 -7.39
N MET A 130 -4.67 20.62 -6.86
CA MET A 130 -5.14 19.49 -6.06
C MET A 130 -5.23 19.77 -4.57
N ARG A 131 -4.60 20.83 -4.06
CA ARG A 131 -4.67 21.18 -2.65
C ARG A 131 -6.12 21.44 -2.28
N ASP A 132 -6.69 20.49 -1.54
CA ASP A 132 -7.83 20.80 -0.71
C ASP A 132 -7.31 21.60 0.49
N ASN A 133 -8.11 22.53 1.00
CA ASN A 133 -7.87 23.23 2.27
C ASN A 133 -8.00 22.26 3.47
N GLY A 134 -7.49 21.04 3.33
CA GLY A 134 -7.61 19.99 4.33
C GLY A 134 -6.63 20.25 5.48
N ASN A 135 -7.12 20.06 6.70
CA ASN A 135 -6.45 20.50 7.92
C ASN A 135 -5.37 19.54 8.45
N LEU A 136 -5.16 18.37 7.83
CA LEU A 136 -4.33 17.26 8.36
C LEU A 136 -3.29 16.76 7.33
N PRO A 137 -2.28 17.55 6.95
CA PRO A 137 -1.28 17.14 5.96
C PRO A 137 -0.27 16.15 6.55
N ILE A 138 0.02 15.07 5.81
CA ILE A 138 1.10 14.11 6.08
C ILE A 138 2.18 14.29 5.02
N ASN A 139 3.41 14.58 5.45
CA ASN A 139 4.54 14.77 4.55
C ASN A 139 5.16 13.44 4.14
N ILE A 140 4.91 13.01 2.90
CA ILE A 140 5.41 11.74 2.37
C ILE A 140 6.84 11.89 1.83
N GLY A 141 7.14 13.03 1.21
CA GLY A 141 8.48 13.32 0.69
C GLY A 141 8.45 14.30 -0.46
N GLU A 142 9.10 13.94 -1.56
CA GLU A 142 9.35 14.87 -2.68
C GLU A 142 8.96 14.26 -4.02
N THR A 143 8.44 15.08 -4.91
CA THR A 143 8.25 14.69 -6.31
C THR A 143 9.59 14.63 -7.04
N LYS A 144 9.57 14.17 -8.29
CA LYS A 144 10.73 14.19 -9.18
C LYS A 144 11.34 15.60 -9.36
N GLU A 145 10.53 16.65 -9.24
CA GLU A 145 10.94 18.06 -9.36
C GLU A 145 11.42 18.66 -8.02
N ALA A 146 11.72 17.83 -7.02
CA ALA A 146 12.09 18.25 -5.66
C ALA A 146 11.03 19.14 -4.96
N SER A 147 9.78 19.11 -5.42
CA SER A 147 8.67 19.77 -4.74
C SER A 147 8.11 18.89 -3.63
N ARG A 148 7.81 19.49 -2.47
CA ARG A 148 7.25 18.78 -1.32
C ARG A 148 5.90 18.14 -1.67
N PHE A 149 5.78 16.84 -1.44
CA PHE A 149 4.59 16.06 -1.66
C PHE A 149 3.95 15.65 -0.32
N THR A 150 2.70 16.07 -0.14
CA THR A 150 1.90 15.80 1.05
C THR A 150 0.57 15.17 0.64
N ILE A 151 0.11 14.18 1.40
CA ILE A 151 -1.26 13.67 1.31
C ILE A 151 -2.05 14.13 2.52
N ASN A 152 -3.38 14.15 2.45
CA ASN A 152 -4.20 14.44 3.61
C ASN A 152 -4.48 13.16 4.41
N ALA A 153 -4.55 13.22 5.74
CA ALA A 153 -4.97 12.08 6.56
C ALA A 153 -6.39 11.59 6.17
N HIS A 154 -7.27 12.48 5.70
CA HIS A 154 -8.59 12.11 5.16
C HIS A 154 -8.52 11.27 3.88
N ASP A 155 -7.40 11.28 3.17
CA ASP A 155 -7.20 10.40 2.03
C ASP A 155 -6.92 8.95 2.46
N LEU A 156 -6.68 8.71 3.76
CA LEU A 156 -6.52 7.39 4.37
C LEU A 156 -7.73 7.01 5.25
N ASP A 157 -8.41 7.99 5.84
CA ASP A 157 -9.60 7.84 6.69
C ASP A 157 -10.79 7.28 5.90
N GLY A 158 -11.34 6.14 6.34
CA GLY A 158 -12.39 5.43 5.59
C GLY A 158 -11.91 4.80 4.29
N LYS A 159 -10.60 4.69 4.05
CA LYS A 159 -10.02 4.22 2.79
C LYS A 159 -9.23 2.93 2.96
N LEU A 160 -9.30 2.08 1.95
CA LEU A 160 -8.46 0.88 1.86
C LEU A 160 -7.17 1.23 1.12
N ASN A 161 -6.03 0.99 1.77
CA ASN A 161 -4.72 1.29 1.21
C ASN A 161 -3.93 0.00 0.96
N ILE A 162 -3.16 -0.04 -0.12
CA ILE A 162 -2.24 -1.13 -0.42
C ILE A 162 -0.85 -0.55 -0.67
N VAL A 163 0.14 -1.03 0.06
CA VAL A 163 1.57 -0.74 -0.14
C VAL A 163 2.23 -2.01 -0.65
N THR A 164 2.72 -2.00 -1.89
CA THR A 164 3.30 -3.18 -2.53
C THR A 164 4.54 -2.87 -3.35
N GLY A 165 5.37 -3.88 -3.63
CA GLY A 165 6.75 -3.69 -4.09
C GLY A 165 7.67 -4.86 -3.74
N LYS A 166 8.81 -4.99 -4.44
CA LYS A 166 9.81 -6.00 -4.11
C LYS A 166 10.37 -5.82 -2.69
N LYS A 167 10.96 -6.86 -2.11
CA LYS A 167 11.69 -6.74 -0.84
C LYS A 167 12.84 -5.72 -0.97
N GLY A 168 13.09 -4.93 0.07
CA GLY A 168 14.16 -3.91 0.08
C GLY A 168 13.87 -2.62 -0.68
N THR A 169 12.67 -2.41 -1.23
CA THR A 169 12.36 -1.20 -2.02
C THR A 169 11.92 0.02 -1.22
N GLY A 170 11.62 -0.14 0.08
CA GLY A 170 11.17 0.95 0.96
C GLY A 170 9.70 0.89 1.40
N LYS A 171 8.99 -0.22 1.19
CA LYS A 171 7.58 -0.40 1.61
C LYS A 171 7.35 -0.10 3.10
N SER A 172 8.09 -0.77 3.98
CA SER A 172 7.96 -0.60 5.42
C SER A 172 8.37 0.80 5.86
N HIS A 173 9.31 1.43 5.14
CA HIS A 173 9.71 2.81 5.38
C HIS A 173 8.55 3.78 5.14
N LEU A 174 7.85 3.65 4.01
CA LEU A 174 6.63 4.41 3.76
C LEU A 174 5.53 4.10 4.78
N SER A 175 5.32 2.82 5.10
CA SER A 175 4.30 2.40 6.06
C SER A 175 4.51 3.04 7.44
N LYS A 176 5.75 3.00 7.97
CA LYS A 176 6.12 3.68 9.21
C LYS A 176 5.89 5.19 9.15
N LEU A 177 6.24 5.83 8.03
CA LEU A 177 5.97 7.25 7.83
C LEU A 177 4.47 7.56 7.90
N LEU A 178 3.62 6.72 7.29
CA LEU A 178 2.17 6.86 7.35
C LEU A 178 1.65 6.68 8.79
N VAL A 179 2.14 5.66 9.50
CA VAL A 179 1.82 5.42 10.92
C VAL A 179 2.14 6.66 11.76
N LEU A 180 3.36 7.19 11.65
CA LEU A 180 3.79 8.38 12.42
C LEU A 180 2.97 9.62 12.06
N GLY A 181 2.74 9.85 10.76
CA GLY A 181 1.91 10.96 10.31
C GLY A 181 0.47 10.90 10.81
N LEU A 182 -0.10 9.70 10.96
CA LEU A 182 -1.43 9.50 11.54
C LEU A 182 -1.43 9.76 13.06
N ILE A 183 -0.40 9.30 13.77
CA ILE A 183 -0.22 9.54 15.21
C ILE A 183 -0.11 11.04 15.50
N ASP A 184 0.61 11.80 14.67
CA ASP A 184 0.74 13.27 14.81
C ASP A 184 -0.61 13.99 14.70
N HIS A 185 -1.56 13.41 13.97
CA HIS A 185 -2.93 13.93 13.82
C HIS A 185 -3.91 13.30 14.82
N GLY A 186 -3.42 12.63 15.86
CA GLY A 186 -4.22 12.10 16.96
C GLY A 186 -4.91 10.76 16.67
N ALA A 187 -4.49 10.04 15.64
CA ALA A 187 -5.12 8.77 15.27
C ALA A 187 -4.60 7.58 16.10
N GLU A 188 -5.51 6.67 16.43
CA GLU A 188 -5.20 5.37 17.05
C GLU A 188 -4.78 4.38 15.95
N VAL A 189 -3.58 3.82 16.07
CA VAL A 189 -2.99 2.91 15.07
C VAL A 189 -2.72 1.54 15.68
N VAL A 190 -3.03 0.47 14.95
CA VAL A 190 -2.63 -0.90 15.28
C VAL A 190 -1.79 -1.45 14.15
N VAL A 191 -0.63 -2.01 14.46
CA VAL A 191 0.27 -2.63 13.49
C VAL A 191 0.42 -4.12 13.80
N LEU A 192 0.11 -4.98 12.82
CA LEU A 192 0.44 -6.39 12.84
C LEU A 192 1.85 -6.55 12.27
N ASP A 193 2.86 -6.63 13.13
CA ASP A 193 4.28 -6.55 12.78
C ASP A 193 4.89 -7.96 12.69
N LEU A 194 4.95 -8.51 11.49
CA LEU A 194 5.41 -9.89 11.26
C LEU A 194 6.93 -9.99 11.21
N ASN A 195 7.59 -8.91 10.81
CA ASN A 195 9.03 -8.89 10.68
C ASN A 195 9.70 -8.16 11.85
N GLY A 196 8.93 -7.64 12.82
CA GLY A 196 9.40 -6.88 13.98
C GLY A 196 10.01 -5.52 13.61
N GLU A 197 9.62 -4.95 12.47
CA GLU A 197 10.24 -3.74 11.93
C GLU A 197 9.76 -2.45 12.62
N TYR A 198 8.64 -2.51 13.35
CA TYR A 198 7.98 -1.39 14.00
C TYR A 198 8.24 -1.36 15.51
N THR A 199 8.89 -2.39 16.09
CA THR A 199 9.16 -2.47 17.54
C THR A 199 9.95 -1.27 18.07
N ASN A 200 10.79 -0.66 17.24
CA ASN A 200 11.65 0.45 17.65
C ASN A 200 11.20 1.80 17.09
N LEU A 201 9.92 1.92 16.71
CA LEU A 201 9.37 3.17 16.16
C LEU A 201 9.49 4.35 17.15
N GLY A 202 9.55 4.06 18.46
CA GLY A 202 9.78 5.02 19.55
C GLY A 202 11.25 5.43 19.78
N PHE A 203 12.18 5.00 18.94
CA PHE A 203 13.61 5.32 19.07
C PHE A 203 14.15 5.98 17.81
N SER A 204 15.10 6.90 17.96
CA SER A 204 15.86 7.51 16.87
C SER A 204 16.87 6.52 16.29
N SER A 205 17.49 6.86 15.14
CA SER A 205 18.55 6.05 14.53
C SER A 205 19.75 5.80 15.46
N ASN A 206 19.99 6.72 16.41
CA ASN A 206 21.05 6.61 17.41
C ASN A 206 20.66 5.76 18.64
N GLY A 207 19.41 5.28 18.70
CA GLY A 207 18.89 4.47 19.82
C GLY A 207 18.35 5.29 21.00
N GLU A 208 18.32 6.62 20.89
CA GLU A 208 17.70 7.49 21.90
C GLU A 208 16.17 7.50 21.75
N LYS A 209 15.44 7.76 22.85
CA LYS A 209 13.98 7.88 22.80
C LYS A 209 13.58 9.08 21.94
N ASN A 210 12.65 8.89 21.01
CA ASN A 210 12.10 9.97 20.20
C ASN A 210 10.75 10.46 20.76
N GLU A 211 10.13 11.44 20.09
CA GLU A 211 8.84 12.04 20.47
C GLU A 211 7.63 11.08 20.43
N TYR A 212 7.80 9.89 19.87
CA TYR A 212 6.78 8.85 19.79
C TYR A 212 6.95 7.76 20.85
N HIS A 213 8.07 7.75 21.59
CA HIS A 213 8.40 6.69 22.56
C HIS A 213 7.24 6.37 23.51
N ASP A 214 6.64 7.39 24.11
CA ASP A 214 5.58 7.20 25.12
C ASP A 214 4.19 6.98 24.49
N ARG A 215 4.09 7.03 23.15
CA ARG A 215 2.86 6.81 22.38
C ARG A 215 2.87 5.48 21.62
N VAL A 216 3.98 4.75 21.64
CA VAL A 216 4.17 3.48 20.91
C VAL A 216 4.28 2.34 21.93
N HIS A 217 3.28 1.47 21.95
CA HIS A 217 3.20 0.33 22.86
C HIS A 217 3.44 -0.97 22.10
N VAL A 218 4.52 -1.68 22.43
CA VAL A 218 4.87 -2.95 21.79
C VAL A 218 4.34 -4.12 22.61
N LEU A 219 3.50 -4.94 21.99
CA LEU A 219 2.89 -6.12 22.58
C LEU A 219 3.40 -7.38 21.89
N THR A 220 3.93 -8.31 22.67
CA THR A 220 4.45 -9.61 22.21
C THR A 220 3.61 -10.73 22.82
N PRO A 221 2.90 -11.52 22.00
CA PRO A 221 2.06 -12.62 22.48
C PRO A 221 2.81 -13.60 23.37
N GLY A 222 2.20 -14.00 24.48
CA GLY A 222 2.79 -14.94 25.43
C GLY A 222 3.86 -14.36 26.36
N ALA A 223 4.33 -13.14 26.09
CA ALA A 223 5.16 -12.35 27.00
C ALA A 223 4.31 -11.33 27.77
N ASN A 224 4.21 -10.10 27.27
CA ASN A 224 3.42 -9.02 27.87
C ASN A 224 1.99 -8.92 27.31
N LEU A 225 1.67 -9.68 26.26
CA LEU A 225 0.31 -9.81 25.74
C LEU A 225 -0.23 -11.21 26.04
N LYS A 226 -1.10 -11.28 27.06
CA LYS A 226 -1.84 -12.49 27.43
C LYS A 226 -3.32 -12.19 27.66
N VAL A 227 -4.16 -13.16 27.35
CA VAL A 227 -5.61 -12.99 27.34
C VAL A 227 -6.27 -14.03 28.23
N SER A 228 -7.23 -13.61 29.05
CA SER A 228 -8.10 -14.54 29.77
C SER A 228 -9.29 -14.94 28.92
N LEU A 229 -9.73 -16.20 29.02
CA LEU A 229 -10.97 -16.65 28.39
C LEU A 229 -12.20 -15.84 28.84
N ALA A 230 -12.17 -15.27 30.04
CA ALA A 230 -13.25 -14.44 30.56
C ALA A 230 -13.45 -13.13 29.77
N GLN A 231 -12.43 -12.65 29.07
CA GLN A 231 -12.46 -11.43 28.25
C GLN A 231 -12.87 -11.71 26.78
N MET A 232 -13.13 -12.98 26.44
CA MET A 232 -13.42 -13.41 25.09
C MET A 232 -14.90 -13.62 24.85
N ASP A 233 -15.37 -13.07 23.74
CA ASP A 233 -16.69 -13.42 23.22
C ASP A 233 -16.66 -14.77 22.50
N LEU A 234 -17.79 -15.49 22.57
CA LEU A 234 -17.99 -16.74 21.84
C LEU A 234 -17.67 -16.58 20.34
N LYS A 235 -18.04 -15.45 19.74
CA LYS A 235 -17.79 -15.18 18.33
C LYS A 235 -16.29 -15.14 18.03
N VAL A 236 -15.49 -14.46 18.85
CA VAL A 236 -14.03 -14.36 18.69
C VAL A 236 -13.39 -15.74 18.88
N MET A 237 -13.80 -16.48 19.91
CA MET A 237 -13.30 -17.83 20.14
C MET A 237 -13.65 -18.79 18.99
N LEU A 238 -14.87 -18.72 18.45
CA LEU A 238 -15.27 -19.53 17.30
C LEU A 238 -14.47 -19.16 16.05
N ASN A 239 -14.19 -17.88 15.82
CA ASN A 239 -13.36 -17.45 14.70
C ASN A 239 -11.95 -18.04 14.82
N ILE A 240 -11.33 -17.99 16.00
CA ILE A 240 -10.02 -18.61 16.24
C ILE A 240 -10.08 -20.12 15.95
N LEU A 241 -11.07 -20.82 16.53
CA LEU A 241 -11.18 -22.27 16.37
C LEU A 241 -11.42 -22.69 14.92
N VAL A 242 -12.30 -21.99 14.20
CA VAL A 242 -12.69 -22.34 12.83
C VAL A 242 -11.66 -21.85 11.83
N HIS A 243 -11.22 -20.59 11.95
CA HIS A 243 -10.34 -19.96 10.98
C HIS A 243 -8.86 -20.19 11.31
N ALA A 244 -8.38 -20.00 12.53
CA ALA A 244 -6.95 -20.24 12.81
C ALA A 244 -6.62 -21.74 12.98
N LEU A 245 -7.55 -22.51 13.56
CA LEU A 245 -7.30 -23.89 13.97
C LEU A 245 -8.13 -24.96 13.22
N ASP A 246 -8.85 -24.57 12.16
CA ASP A 246 -9.54 -25.49 11.26
C ASP A 246 -10.51 -26.46 11.95
N LEU A 247 -11.27 -25.98 12.96
CA LEU A 247 -12.24 -26.81 13.67
C LEU A 247 -13.41 -27.19 12.76
N PRO A 248 -13.72 -28.49 12.58
CA PRO A 248 -14.82 -28.93 11.72
C PRO A 248 -16.19 -28.48 12.23
N GLY A 249 -17.12 -28.17 11.32
CA GLY A 249 -18.44 -27.62 11.66
C GLY A 249 -19.27 -28.45 12.66
N THR A 250 -19.17 -29.78 12.63
CA THR A 250 -19.80 -30.66 13.61
C THR A 250 -19.26 -30.45 15.02
N SER A 251 -17.94 -30.27 15.14
CA SER A 251 -17.25 -29.97 16.41
C SER A 251 -17.52 -28.54 16.86
N THR A 252 -17.62 -27.58 15.93
CA THR A 252 -18.02 -26.19 16.21
C THR A 252 -19.39 -26.10 16.88
N ARG A 253 -20.35 -26.92 16.45
CA ARG A 253 -21.68 -26.97 17.06
C ARG A 253 -21.64 -27.48 18.51
N GLU A 254 -20.86 -28.51 18.78
CA GLU A 254 -20.69 -29.02 20.16
C GLU A 254 -19.90 -28.03 21.03
N PHE A 255 -18.86 -27.38 20.49
CA PHE A 255 -18.12 -26.33 21.18
C PHE A 255 -19.03 -25.18 21.62
N ARG A 256 -19.97 -24.75 20.76
CA ARG A 256 -20.94 -23.70 21.12
C ARG A 256 -21.74 -24.07 22.37
N ARG A 257 -22.15 -25.33 22.52
CA ARG A 257 -22.89 -25.81 23.70
C ARG A 257 -22.01 -25.86 24.94
N ILE A 258 -20.77 -26.32 24.80
CA ILE A 258 -19.75 -26.31 25.86
C ILE A 258 -19.55 -24.88 26.37
N TRP A 259 -19.32 -23.94 25.47
CA TRP A 259 -19.13 -22.53 25.81
C TRP A 259 -20.34 -21.93 26.54
N GLN A 260 -21.56 -22.21 26.07
CA GLN A 260 -22.78 -21.76 26.75
C GLN A 260 -22.91 -22.34 28.17
N SER A 261 -22.54 -23.61 28.36
CA SER A 261 -22.51 -24.23 29.70
C SER A 261 -21.47 -23.56 30.61
N LEU A 262 -20.27 -23.24 30.10
CA LEU A 262 -19.26 -22.50 30.86
C LEU A 262 -19.74 -21.09 31.21
N GLN A 263 -20.44 -20.43 30.29
CA GLN A 263 -21.03 -19.11 30.49
C GLN A 263 -22.09 -19.09 31.60
N GLN A 264 -22.97 -20.09 31.65
CA GLN A 264 -23.96 -20.22 32.72
C GLN A 264 -23.32 -20.42 34.10
N ARG A 265 -22.19 -21.14 34.15
CA ARG A 265 -21.43 -21.40 35.39
C ARG A 265 -20.46 -20.27 35.75
N ARG A 266 -20.26 -19.28 34.88
CA ARG A 266 -19.24 -18.23 34.98
C ARG A 266 -17.81 -18.80 35.18
N ALA A 267 -17.54 -19.94 34.57
CA ALA A 267 -16.29 -20.68 34.71
C ALA A 267 -15.47 -20.54 33.41
N PHE A 268 -14.76 -19.43 33.26
CA PHE A 268 -14.01 -19.10 32.03
C PHE A 268 -12.50 -19.18 32.25
N THR A 269 -12.01 -20.39 32.49
CA THR A 269 -10.57 -20.71 32.54
C THR A 269 -10.25 -21.80 31.53
N LEU A 270 -9.01 -21.85 31.05
CA LEU A 270 -8.51 -22.93 30.21
C LEU A 270 -8.65 -24.27 30.94
N GLN A 271 -8.43 -24.30 32.25
CA GLN A 271 -8.66 -25.51 33.02
C GLN A 271 -10.11 -26.00 32.90
N GLU A 272 -11.09 -25.12 33.18
CA GLU A 272 -12.52 -25.46 33.11
C GLU A 272 -12.96 -25.82 31.70
N LEU A 273 -12.40 -25.16 30.69
CA LEU A 273 -12.64 -25.53 29.29
C LEU A 273 -12.17 -26.96 28.99
N GLY A 274 -10.97 -27.33 29.44
CA GLY A 274 -10.44 -28.69 29.28
C GLY A 274 -11.29 -29.73 29.99
N GLU A 275 -11.72 -29.45 31.22
CA GLU A 275 -12.60 -30.32 31.99
C GLU A 275 -13.99 -30.47 31.36
N ALA A 276 -14.55 -29.37 30.83
CA ALA A 276 -15.82 -29.39 30.13
C ALA A 276 -15.73 -30.23 28.85
N ILE A 277 -14.67 -30.09 28.05
CA ILE A 277 -14.46 -30.93 26.85
C ILE A 277 -14.33 -32.41 27.23
N ARG A 278 -13.60 -32.72 28.31
CA ARG A 278 -13.42 -34.09 28.81
C ARG A 278 -14.75 -34.76 29.15
N ASN A 279 -15.58 -34.05 29.91
CA ASN A 279 -16.82 -34.58 30.47
C ASN A 279 -18.02 -34.44 29.50
N TRP A 280 -17.85 -33.73 28.38
CA TRP A 280 -18.93 -33.53 27.42
C TRP A 280 -19.31 -34.83 26.69
N LYS A 281 -20.61 -35.11 26.65
CA LYS A 281 -21.15 -36.27 25.95
C LYS A 281 -21.21 -35.99 24.45
N CYS A 282 -20.13 -36.31 23.74
CA CYS A 282 -20.03 -36.25 22.28
C CYS A 282 -19.27 -37.45 21.70
N ASN A 283 -19.27 -37.55 20.38
CA ASN A 283 -18.49 -38.55 19.63
C ASN A 283 -16.98 -38.39 19.94
N GLN A 284 -16.26 -39.51 20.04
CA GLN A 284 -14.81 -39.54 20.28
C GLN A 284 -14.03 -38.66 19.31
N HIS A 285 -14.31 -38.73 18.00
CA HIS A 285 -13.61 -37.90 17.01
C HIS A 285 -13.85 -36.39 17.20
N VAL A 286 -15.06 -36.02 17.65
CA VAL A 286 -15.36 -34.63 17.99
C VAL A 286 -14.59 -34.20 19.23
N ARG A 287 -14.55 -35.06 20.26
CA ARG A 287 -13.77 -34.81 21.49
C ARG A 287 -12.28 -34.64 21.18
N ASP A 288 -11.70 -35.53 20.38
CA ASP A 288 -10.30 -35.49 19.99
C ASP A 288 -9.97 -34.23 19.19
N ALA A 289 -10.86 -33.84 18.28
CA ALA A 289 -10.73 -32.58 17.53
C ALA A 289 -10.73 -31.37 18.48
N LEU A 290 -11.65 -31.31 19.44
CA LEU A 290 -11.71 -30.23 20.44
C LEU A 290 -10.46 -30.21 21.33
N PHE A 291 -9.99 -31.36 21.79
CA PHE A 291 -8.77 -31.44 22.60
C PHE A 291 -7.52 -31.00 21.84
N SER A 292 -7.38 -31.41 20.57
CA SER A 292 -6.27 -30.96 19.73
C SER A 292 -6.19 -29.43 19.64
N ARG A 293 -7.34 -28.75 19.50
CA ARG A 293 -7.40 -27.29 19.46
C ARG A 293 -7.20 -26.66 20.83
N TYR A 294 -7.79 -27.25 21.86
CA TYR A 294 -7.55 -26.84 23.24
C TYR A 294 -6.06 -26.85 23.60
N TYR A 295 -5.32 -27.92 23.27
CA TYR A 295 -3.88 -27.97 23.52
C TYR A 295 -3.11 -26.96 22.67
N SER A 296 -3.58 -26.64 21.46
CA SER A 296 -3.00 -25.55 20.66
C SER A 296 -3.15 -24.20 21.35
N LEU A 297 -4.34 -23.89 21.89
CA LEU A 297 -4.57 -22.68 22.69
C LEU A 297 -3.68 -22.68 23.95
N LEU A 298 -3.62 -23.80 24.67
CA LEU A 298 -2.82 -23.91 25.90
C LEU A 298 -1.31 -23.71 25.64
N ASN A 299 -0.79 -24.33 24.59
CA ASN A 299 0.64 -24.31 24.25
C ASN A 299 1.09 -22.99 23.59
N SER A 300 0.17 -22.19 23.06
CA SER A 300 0.48 -20.88 22.47
C SER A 300 1.10 -19.90 23.46
N GLY A 301 0.87 -20.10 24.77
CA GLY A 301 1.29 -19.18 25.84
C GLY A 301 0.53 -17.84 25.86
N PHE A 302 -0.28 -17.57 24.83
CA PHE A 302 -1.09 -16.36 24.68
C PHE A 302 -2.29 -16.31 25.63
N PHE A 303 -2.87 -17.46 25.96
CA PHE A 303 -3.98 -17.54 26.92
C PHE A 303 -3.46 -17.75 28.35
N THR A 304 -4.14 -17.15 29.33
CA THR A 304 -3.78 -17.31 30.75
C THR A 304 -4.99 -17.33 31.67
N ASP A 305 -4.93 -18.20 32.68
CA ASP A 305 -5.91 -18.24 33.77
C ASP A 305 -5.55 -17.28 34.92
N ASN A 306 -4.35 -16.69 34.89
CA ASN A 306 -3.94 -15.69 35.87
C ASN A 306 -4.42 -14.31 35.43
N VAL A 307 -5.49 -13.83 36.08
CA VAL A 307 -6.11 -12.52 35.81
C VAL A 307 -5.11 -11.36 35.93
N ALA A 308 -4.14 -11.43 36.85
CA ALA A 308 -3.14 -10.37 37.01
C ALA A 308 -2.12 -10.29 35.86
N LYS A 309 -2.01 -11.35 35.05
CA LYS A 309 -1.19 -11.37 33.83
C LYS A 309 -2.01 -11.13 32.56
N ALA A 310 -3.34 -11.18 32.65
CA ALA A 310 -4.22 -10.92 31.53
C ALA A 310 -4.28 -9.41 31.28
N MET A 311 -4.16 -9.02 30.03
CA MET A 311 -4.29 -7.62 29.64
C MET A 311 -5.67 -7.33 29.06
N THR A 312 -6.05 -6.06 29.10
CA THR A 312 -7.31 -5.57 28.53
C THR A 312 -7.00 -4.59 27.40
N PHE A 313 -7.50 -4.84 26.19
CA PHE A 313 -7.24 -3.97 25.03
C PHE A 313 -7.75 -2.54 25.28
N GLU A 314 -8.83 -2.39 26.02
CA GLU A 314 -9.39 -1.09 26.41
C GLU A 314 -8.40 -0.19 27.15
N GLU A 315 -7.54 -0.75 27.99
CA GLU A 315 -6.54 0.03 28.75
C GLU A 315 -5.53 0.68 27.80
N PHE A 316 -4.99 -0.09 26.86
CA PHE A 316 -4.07 0.43 25.84
C PHE A 316 -4.73 1.46 24.93
N PHE A 317 -6.00 1.23 24.55
CA PHE A 317 -6.73 2.19 23.71
C PHE A 317 -7.00 3.52 24.41
N GLU A 318 -7.21 3.53 25.73
CA GLU A 318 -7.28 4.78 26.49
C GLU A 318 -5.92 5.51 26.53
N GLU A 319 -4.80 4.78 26.63
CA GLU A 319 -3.45 5.37 26.58
C GLU A 319 -3.15 6.02 25.21
N ILE A 320 -3.55 5.38 24.10
CA ILE A 320 -3.27 5.89 22.74
C ILE A 320 -4.36 6.80 22.16
N ARG A 321 -5.41 7.11 22.93
CA ARG A 321 -6.59 7.87 22.47
C ARG A 321 -6.28 9.27 21.89
N LYS A 322 -5.15 9.86 22.26
CA LYS A 322 -4.67 11.17 21.76
C LYS A 322 -3.68 11.04 20.59
N GLY A 323 -3.64 9.89 19.95
CA GLY A 323 -2.67 9.56 18.91
C GLY A 323 -1.58 8.67 19.47
N GLY A 324 -1.51 7.43 18.98
CA GLY A 324 -0.51 6.46 19.39
C GLY A 324 -0.65 5.15 18.61
N ALA A 325 0.30 4.24 18.81
CA ALA A 325 0.35 2.98 18.10
C ALA A 325 0.48 1.78 19.02
N LEU A 326 -0.33 0.77 18.76
CA LEU A 326 -0.19 -0.57 19.32
C LEU A 326 0.52 -1.47 18.30
N ILE A 327 1.76 -1.86 18.60
CA ILE A 327 2.56 -2.72 17.74
C ILE A 327 2.46 -4.16 18.23
N LEU A 328 1.76 -5.02 17.50
CA LEU A 328 1.72 -6.46 17.78
C LEU A 328 2.92 -7.13 17.13
N ASN A 329 3.96 -7.40 17.92
CA ASN A 329 5.16 -8.08 17.48
C ASN A 329 4.92 -9.59 17.30
N LEU A 330 4.93 -10.04 16.05
CA LEU A 330 4.68 -11.42 15.62
C LEU A 330 5.93 -12.12 15.06
N ARG A 331 7.11 -11.50 15.13
CA ARG A 331 8.37 -11.99 14.54
C ARG A 331 8.69 -13.42 14.95
N ASP A 332 8.71 -13.70 16.25
CA ASP A 332 9.14 -15.01 16.80
C ASP A 332 7.95 -15.92 17.16
N VAL A 333 6.75 -15.59 16.67
CA VAL A 333 5.52 -16.34 16.93
C VAL A 333 5.32 -17.41 15.83
N SER A 334 4.86 -18.61 16.19
CA SER A 334 4.61 -19.68 15.22
C SER A 334 3.48 -19.31 14.25
N SER A 335 3.44 -19.88 13.04
CA SER A 335 2.41 -19.54 12.04
C SER A 335 0.98 -19.75 12.54
N VAL A 336 0.75 -20.79 13.34
CA VAL A 336 -0.56 -21.08 13.93
C VAL A 336 -0.90 -20.06 15.01
N ASP A 337 0.05 -19.78 15.92
CA ASP A 337 -0.16 -18.80 16.98
C ASP A 337 -0.34 -17.37 16.44
N ARG A 338 0.35 -17.02 15.34
CA ARG A 338 0.13 -15.76 14.61
C ARG A 338 -1.32 -15.64 14.16
N GLN A 339 -1.88 -16.69 13.56
CA GLN A 339 -3.28 -16.69 13.14
C GLN A 339 -4.23 -16.56 14.33
N ILE A 340 -3.97 -17.24 15.46
CA ILE A 340 -4.76 -17.11 16.70
C ILE A 340 -4.77 -15.65 17.17
N VAL A 341 -3.59 -15.02 17.28
CA VAL A 341 -3.44 -13.65 17.79
C VAL A 341 -4.11 -12.64 16.86
N VAL A 342 -3.96 -12.81 15.55
CA VAL A 342 -4.59 -11.93 14.55
C VAL A 342 -6.11 -12.05 14.62
N GLU A 343 -6.67 -13.26 14.61
CA GLU A 343 -8.12 -13.49 14.71
C GLU A 343 -8.69 -12.91 16.02
N TYR A 344 -7.97 -13.08 17.13
CA TYR A 344 -8.33 -12.46 18.40
C TYR A 344 -8.35 -10.93 18.29
N THR A 345 -7.26 -10.34 17.81
CA THR A 345 -7.07 -8.89 17.74
C THR A 345 -8.18 -8.25 16.91
N LEU A 346 -8.40 -8.74 15.69
CA LEU A 346 -9.45 -8.23 14.81
C LEU A 346 -10.84 -8.40 15.42
N GLY A 347 -11.09 -9.55 16.05
CA GLY A 347 -12.34 -9.82 16.78
C GLY A 347 -12.60 -8.78 17.86
N LYS A 348 -11.61 -8.51 18.70
CA LYS A 348 -11.71 -7.49 19.75
C LYS A 348 -11.82 -6.08 19.17
N LEU A 349 -11.07 -5.72 18.13
CA LEU A 349 -11.21 -4.40 17.49
C LEU A 349 -12.64 -4.17 16.99
N VAL A 350 -13.21 -5.13 16.28
CA VAL A 350 -14.59 -5.05 15.78
C VAL A 350 -15.59 -4.97 16.93
N GLU A 351 -15.38 -5.71 18.01
CA GLU A 351 -16.21 -5.63 19.23
C GLU A 351 -16.16 -4.22 19.85
N LEU A 352 -14.96 -3.69 20.11
CA LEU A 352 -14.77 -2.38 20.73
C LEU A 352 -15.34 -1.24 19.88
N LEU A 353 -15.16 -1.32 18.57
CA LEU A 353 -15.73 -0.35 17.62
C LEU A 353 -17.25 -0.44 17.55
N SER A 354 -17.81 -1.66 17.51
CA SER A 354 -19.27 -1.84 17.47
C SER A 354 -19.95 -1.34 18.74
N GLN A 355 -19.23 -1.39 19.88
CA GLN A 355 -19.66 -0.85 21.16
C GLN A 355 -19.35 0.65 21.32
N TRP A 356 -18.75 1.30 20.33
CA TRP A 356 -18.30 2.70 20.39
C TRP A 356 -17.34 3.02 21.54
N LYS A 357 -16.61 2.01 22.05
CA LYS A 357 -15.52 2.23 23.02
C LYS A 357 -14.33 2.92 22.38
N ILE A 358 -14.06 2.60 21.12
CA ILE A 358 -13.12 3.29 20.24
C ILE A 358 -13.89 3.85 19.04
N ARG A 359 -13.47 5.01 18.55
CA ARG A 359 -14.19 5.71 17.46
C ARG A 359 -13.85 5.13 16.09
N ALA A 360 -12.56 4.96 15.84
CA ALA A 360 -12.00 4.41 14.61
C ALA A 360 -10.54 4.03 14.86
N VAL A 361 -10.02 3.09 14.08
CA VAL A 361 -8.63 2.63 14.18
C VAL A 361 -8.02 2.46 12.80
N PHE A 362 -6.77 2.87 12.64
CA PHE A 362 -5.98 2.54 11.45
C PHE A 362 -5.25 1.23 11.68
N LEU A 363 -5.51 0.24 10.83
CA LEU A 363 -4.91 -1.09 10.92
C LEU A 363 -3.85 -1.27 9.83
N PHE A 364 -2.60 -1.45 10.21
CA PHE A 364 -1.51 -1.79 9.29
C PHE A 364 -1.22 -3.28 9.36
N ALA A 365 -1.52 -3.99 8.27
CA ALA A 365 -1.36 -5.43 8.16
C ALA A 365 -0.10 -5.73 7.33
N GLU A 366 1.03 -5.96 8.01
CA GLU A 366 2.30 -6.32 7.35
C GLU A 366 2.29 -7.77 6.89
N GLU A 367 2.87 -8.05 5.72
CA GLU A 367 2.91 -9.35 5.05
C GLU A 367 1.59 -10.12 5.17
N ALA A 368 0.49 -9.40 4.89
CA ALA A 368 -0.87 -9.87 5.14
C ALA A 368 -1.17 -11.22 4.49
N HIS A 369 -0.53 -11.52 3.36
CA HIS A 369 -0.65 -12.80 2.67
C HIS A 369 -0.32 -14.04 3.53
N LEU A 370 0.40 -13.88 4.64
CA LEU A 370 0.77 -14.98 5.55
C LEU A 370 -0.35 -15.39 6.53
N TYR A 371 -1.36 -14.54 6.74
CA TYR A 371 -2.45 -14.78 7.71
C TYR A 371 -3.83 -14.35 7.21
N LEU A 372 -3.95 -13.82 6.00
CA LEU A 372 -5.23 -13.57 5.36
C LEU A 372 -5.92 -14.90 5.04
N ARG A 373 -6.86 -15.32 5.90
CA ARG A 373 -7.84 -16.36 5.56
C ARG A 373 -9.11 -15.75 4.98
N GLU A 374 -9.69 -16.49 4.04
CA GLU A 374 -10.59 -15.96 3.01
C GLU A 374 -11.89 -15.34 3.51
N THR A 375 -12.50 -15.86 4.57
CA THR A 375 -13.87 -15.48 4.93
C THR A 375 -13.92 -14.23 5.80
N TYR A 376 -13.09 -14.16 6.84
CA TYR A 376 -13.22 -13.14 7.87
C TYR A 376 -12.69 -11.77 7.44
N TRP A 377 -11.55 -11.73 6.74
CA TRP A 377 -11.00 -10.49 6.22
C TRP A 377 -11.85 -9.85 5.13
N ASN A 378 -12.56 -10.65 4.32
CA ASN A 378 -13.52 -10.10 3.35
C ASN A 378 -14.65 -9.35 4.06
N ASP A 379 -15.16 -9.88 5.18
CA ASP A 379 -16.19 -9.22 5.97
C ASP A 379 -15.67 -7.91 6.59
N ILE A 380 -14.43 -7.91 7.08
CA ILE A 380 -13.79 -6.69 7.59
C ILE A 380 -13.62 -5.66 6.48
N VAL A 381 -13.05 -6.04 5.33
CA VAL A 381 -12.79 -5.11 4.22
C VAL A 381 -14.09 -4.53 3.65
N THR A 382 -15.11 -5.36 3.45
CA THR A 382 -16.40 -4.88 2.88
C THR A 382 -17.19 -4.00 3.85
N ARG A 383 -16.98 -4.14 5.16
CA ARG A 383 -17.67 -3.36 6.20
C ARG A 383 -16.74 -2.41 6.96
N MET A 384 -15.54 -2.18 6.44
CA MET A 384 -14.48 -1.45 7.13
C MET A 384 -14.93 -0.05 7.58
N ARG A 385 -15.71 0.64 6.73
CA ARG A 385 -16.28 1.98 7.02
C ARG A 385 -17.41 1.95 8.04
N HIS A 386 -18.17 0.85 8.10
CA HIS A 386 -19.22 0.67 9.10
C HIS A 386 -18.61 0.38 10.48
N PHE A 387 -17.53 -0.40 10.52
CA PHE A 387 -16.83 -0.68 11.76
C PHE A 387 -15.93 0.49 12.19
N GLY A 388 -15.39 1.29 11.26
CA GLY A 388 -14.34 2.26 11.59
C GLY A 388 -12.95 1.62 11.68
N VAL A 389 -12.70 0.53 10.95
CA VAL A 389 -11.35 -0.04 10.78
C VAL A 389 -10.83 0.42 9.43
N PHE A 390 -9.71 1.16 9.37
CA PHE A 390 -9.13 1.64 8.12
C PHE A 390 -7.83 0.90 7.83
N THR A 391 -7.91 -0.05 6.91
CA THR A 391 -6.84 -1.02 6.70
C THR A 391 -5.84 -0.55 5.65
N THR A 392 -4.56 -0.71 5.98
CA THR A 392 -3.43 -0.60 5.05
C THR A 392 -2.74 -1.95 4.96
N PHE A 393 -2.84 -2.60 3.81
CA PHE A 393 -2.12 -3.84 3.53
C PHE A 393 -0.71 -3.55 3.04
N VAL A 394 0.30 -4.13 3.68
CA VAL A 394 1.70 -4.02 3.24
C VAL A 394 2.16 -5.42 2.84
N THR A 395 2.43 -5.64 1.55
CA THR A 395 2.80 -6.98 1.05
C THR A 395 3.87 -6.90 -0.01
N ASN A 396 4.73 -7.92 -0.09
CA ASN A 396 5.66 -8.09 -1.20
C ASN A 396 5.10 -9.00 -2.33
N GLN A 397 4.01 -9.71 -2.07
CA GLN A 397 3.30 -10.58 -2.99
C GLN A 397 1.93 -9.97 -3.24
N PRO A 398 1.77 -9.16 -4.30
CA PRO A 398 0.49 -8.57 -4.59
C PRO A 398 -0.52 -9.61 -5.08
N ASP A 399 -0.13 -10.65 -5.81
CA ASP A 399 -1.00 -11.71 -6.35
C ASP A 399 -1.74 -12.54 -5.30
N THR A 400 -1.18 -12.66 -4.09
CA THR A 400 -1.79 -13.42 -3.00
C THR A 400 -2.91 -12.65 -2.29
N VAL A 401 -2.95 -11.32 -2.42
CA VAL A 401 -4.09 -10.53 -1.96
C VAL A 401 -5.22 -10.67 -2.99
N ARG A 402 -6.40 -11.06 -2.52
CA ARG A 402 -7.53 -11.41 -3.39
C ARG A 402 -8.02 -10.22 -4.22
N GLU A 403 -8.48 -10.50 -5.43
CA GLU A 403 -8.98 -9.50 -6.39
C GLU A 403 -10.13 -8.65 -5.83
N ASN A 404 -10.99 -9.22 -4.98
CA ASN A 404 -12.09 -8.50 -4.33
C ASN A 404 -11.62 -7.44 -3.32
N ILE A 405 -10.48 -7.65 -2.67
CA ILE A 405 -9.84 -6.66 -1.79
C ILE A 405 -9.21 -5.56 -2.65
N TYR A 406 -8.45 -5.95 -3.68
CA TYR A 406 -7.85 -5.02 -4.63
C TYR A 406 -8.84 -4.08 -5.30
N ARG A 407 -9.97 -4.60 -5.77
CA ARG A 407 -11.02 -3.80 -6.42
C ARG A 407 -11.63 -2.76 -5.49
N GLN A 408 -11.50 -2.93 -4.18
CA GLN A 408 -11.95 -1.98 -3.17
C GLN A 408 -10.85 -1.01 -2.72
N ALA A 409 -9.61 -1.19 -3.18
CA ALA A 409 -8.49 -0.32 -2.82
C ALA A 409 -8.75 1.10 -3.32
N ASP A 410 -8.78 2.05 -2.39
CA ASP A 410 -8.92 3.46 -2.69
C ASP A 410 -7.56 4.07 -3.09
N ASN A 411 -6.48 3.57 -2.49
CA ASN A 411 -5.11 4.02 -2.75
C ASN A 411 -4.14 2.84 -2.90
N ILE A 412 -3.21 2.97 -3.83
CA ILE A 412 -2.12 2.01 -4.02
C ILE A 412 -0.80 2.78 -4.06
N PHE A 413 0.14 2.38 -3.20
CA PHE A 413 1.51 2.84 -3.17
C PHE A 413 2.41 1.73 -3.73
N LEU A 414 2.80 1.87 -4.99
CA LEU A 414 3.53 0.85 -5.74
C LEU A 414 5.01 1.21 -5.84
N PHE A 415 5.86 0.44 -5.18
CA PHE A 415 7.31 0.51 -5.36
C PHE A 415 7.77 -0.34 -6.55
N ASN A 416 9.08 -0.34 -6.83
CA ASN A 416 9.65 -1.14 -7.91
C ASN A 416 9.15 -2.60 -7.86
N PHE A 417 8.62 -3.02 -9.00
CA PHE A 417 8.10 -4.37 -9.21
C PHE A 417 8.32 -4.76 -10.67
N THR A 418 8.72 -6.00 -10.94
CA THR A 418 9.07 -6.44 -12.31
C THR A 418 8.23 -7.58 -12.83
N ASN A 419 7.54 -8.34 -11.97
CA ASN A 419 6.68 -9.41 -12.43
C ASN A 419 5.43 -8.80 -13.11
N GLU A 420 5.24 -9.10 -14.38
CA GLU A 420 4.17 -8.53 -15.20
C GLU A 420 2.79 -9.00 -14.77
N ARG A 421 2.64 -10.24 -14.29
CA ARG A 421 1.35 -10.79 -13.82
C ARG A 421 0.85 -10.01 -12.61
N ASP A 422 1.76 -9.72 -11.71
CA ASP A 422 1.51 -9.00 -10.47
C ASP A 422 1.17 -7.53 -10.75
N LEU A 423 1.91 -6.90 -11.68
CA LEU A 423 1.59 -5.55 -12.16
C LEU A 423 0.23 -5.50 -12.86
N GLU A 424 -0.15 -6.56 -13.56
CA GLU A 424 -1.47 -6.66 -14.18
C GLU A 424 -2.58 -6.72 -13.12
N THR A 425 -2.42 -7.55 -12.08
CA THR A 425 -3.35 -7.60 -10.93
C THR A 425 -3.50 -6.22 -10.27
N VAL A 426 -2.38 -5.54 -10.01
CA VAL A 426 -2.40 -4.17 -9.45
C VAL A 426 -3.08 -3.19 -10.39
N SER A 427 -2.88 -3.31 -11.70
CA SER A 427 -3.51 -2.41 -12.67
C SER A 427 -5.01 -2.58 -12.80
N ARG A 428 -5.55 -3.78 -12.62
CA ARG A 428 -7.01 -4.02 -12.60
C ARG A 428 -7.67 -3.38 -11.38
N ALA A 429 -6.91 -3.26 -10.29
CA ALA A 429 -7.33 -2.64 -9.03
C ALA A 429 -7.24 -1.11 -9.08
N ALA A 430 -6.17 -0.60 -9.68
CA ALA A 430 -5.93 0.81 -9.84
C ALA A 430 -6.97 1.41 -10.80
N ARG A 431 -7.43 2.64 -10.52
CA ARG A 431 -8.27 3.43 -11.44
C ARG A 431 -7.46 3.96 -12.65
N VAL A 432 -6.41 3.23 -13.05
CA VAL A 432 -5.35 3.65 -13.95
C VAL A 432 -5.06 2.49 -14.91
N ASP A 433 -4.74 2.82 -16.16
CA ASP A 433 -4.46 1.82 -17.19
C ASP A 433 -3.20 0.98 -16.89
N SER A 434 -3.21 -0.27 -17.37
CA SER A 434 -2.13 -1.24 -17.14
C SER A 434 -0.80 -0.81 -17.74
N GLU A 435 -0.82 -0.15 -18.90
CA GLU A 435 0.39 0.36 -19.56
C GLU A 435 1.13 1.36 -18.67
N THR A 436 0.40 2.28 -18.02
CA THR A 436 1.00 3.24 -17.08
C THR A 436 1.69 2.53 -15.92
N VAL A 437 0.98 1.59 -15.28
CA VAL A 437 1.51 0.87 -14.12
C VAL A 437 2.74 0.08 -14.50
N LYS A 438 2.68 -0.71 -15.59
CA LYS A 438 3.80 -1.53 -16.08
C LYS A 438 4.99 -0.66 -16.46
N SER A 439 4.75 0.37 -17.26
CA SER A 439 5.80 1.24 -17.75
C SER A 439 6.48 1.96 -16.57
N ILE A 440 5.74 2.67 -15.73
CA ILE A 440 6.34 3.50 -14.68
C ILE A 440 6.96 2.64 -13.57
N ALA A 441 6.26 1.61 -13.07
CA ALA A 441 6.69 0.87 -11.89
C ALA A 441 7.97 0.05 -12.09
N GLN A 442 8.20 -0.50 -13.29
CA GLN A 442 9.39 -1.30 -13.59
C GLN A 442 10.69 -0.49 -13.51
N GLY A 443 10.64 0.80 -13.85
CA GLY A 443 11.78 1.71 -13.86
C GLY A 443 12.02 2.48 -12.56
N LEU A 444 11.24 2.25 -11.51
CA LEU A 444 11.37 3.01 -10.27
C LEU A 444 12.67 2.66 -9.51
N PRO A 445 13.50 3.66 -9.16
CA PRO A 445 14.60 3.47 -8.22
C PRO A 445 14.13 3.08 -6.80
N PRO A 446 15.03 2.55 -5.95
CA PRO A 446 14.74 2.34 -4.53
C PRO A 446 14.24 3.61 -3.83
N HIS A 447 13.37 3.46 -2.82
CA HIS A 447 12.75 4.54 -2.07
C HIS A 447 11.88 5.51 -2.88
N ARG A 448 11.58 5.18 -4.14
CA ARG A 448 10.56 5.87 -4.94
C ARG A 448 9.35 4.97 -5.11
N CYS A 449 8.16 5.52 -4.91
CA CYS A 449 6.90 4.84 -5.15
C CYS A 449 6.03 5.63 -6.13
N LEU A 450 5.26 4.89 -6.92
CA LEU A 450 4.14 5.40 -7.70
C LEU A 450 2.90 5.40 -6.79
N VAL A 451 2.38 6.59 -6.51
CA VAL A 451 1.14 6.78 -5.74
C VAL A 451 -0.03 6.83 -6.72
N LEU A 452 -1.04 6.00 -6.46
CA LEU A 452 -2.24 5.84 -7.28
C LEU A 452 -3.50 5.97 -6.40
N GLY A 453 -4.59 6.46 -6.99
CA GLY A 453 -5.89 6.51 -6.35
C GLY A 453 -6.24 7.87 -5.74
N LYS A 454 -7.06 7.86 -4.68
CA LYS A 454 -7.67 9.07 -4.12
C LYS A 454 -6.67 10.04 -3.48
N ALA A 455 -5.59 9.54 -2.89
CA ALA A 455 -4.50 10.33 -2.30
C ALA A 455 -3.79 11.27 -3.29
N VAL A 456 -3.95 11.03 -4.60
CA VAL A 456 -3.44 11.89 -5.68
C VAL A 456 -4.54 12.35 -6.63
N LYS A 457 -5.81 12.33 -6.19
CA LYS A 457 -6.99 12.67 -6.99
C LYS A 457 -7.05 11.94 -8.34
N ASP A 458 -6.61 10.69 -8.36
CA ASP A 458 -6.52 9.81 -9.54
C ASP A 458 -5.48 10.26 -10.61
N PHE A 459 -4.55 11.18 -10.28
CA PHE A 459 -3.40 11.53 -11.12
C PHE A 459 -2.13 10.79 -10.62
N PRO A 460 -1.62 9.78 -11.34
CA PRO A 460 -0.46 9.01 -10.89
C PRO A 460 0.78 9.88 -10.63
N MET A 461 1.42 9.75 -9.47
CA MET A 461 2.61 10.54 -9.13
C MET A 461 3.75 9.67 -8.63
N VAL A 462 4.96 9.94 -9.11
CA VAL A 462 6.18 9.32 -8.59
C VAL A 462 6.73 10.19 -7.46
N VAL A 463 6.90 9.59 -6.29
CA VAL A 463 7.31 10.26 -5.06
C VAL A 463 8.54 9.55 -4.50
N LYS A 464 9.57 10.33 -4.17
CA LYS A 464 10.69 9.91 -3.34
C LYS A 464 10.26 10.03 -1.88
N VAL A 465 10.20 8.89 -1.18
CA VAL A 465 9.82 8.85 0.23
C VAL A 465 10.93 9.51 1.05
N ARG A 466 10.58 10.45 1.92
CA ARG A 466 11.57 11.14 2.76
C ARG A 466 12.20 10.19 3.78
N ALA A 467 13.43 10.49 4.18
CA ALA A 467 14.00 9.91 5.39
C ALA A 467 13.33 10.52 6.64
N PHE A 468 13.37 9.77 7.74
CA PHE A 468 12.97 10.23 9.07
C PHE A 468 13.84 9.52 10.11
N ASP A 469 14.11 10.20 11.22
CA ASP A 469 15.05 9.74 12.23
C ASP A 469 14.38 8.74 13.18
N VAL A 470 14.26 7.50 12.73
CA VAL A 470 13.72 6.39 13.52
C VAL A 470 14.55 5.14 13.31
N GLN A 471 14.75 4.39 14.39
CA GLN A 471 15.44 3.12 14.35
C GLN A 471 14.63 2.11 13.55
N THR A 472 15.12 1.75 12.36
CA THR A 472 14.50 0.70 11.56
C THR A 472 15.16 -0.64 11.90
N MET A 473 14.43 -1.49 12.64
CA MET A 473 14.80 -2.90 12.76
C MET A 473 14.53 -3.57 11.40
N GLY A 474 15.61 -4.01 10.75
CA GLY A 474 15.59 -4.61 9.42
C GLY A 474 17.00 -4.93 8.94
N GLN A 475 17.97 -5.02 9.86
CA GLN A 475 19.33 -5.44 9.52
C GLN A 475 19.23 -6.86 8.98
N THR A 476 19.33 -6.97 7.66
CA THR A 476 19.60 -8.25 7.02
C THR A 476 20.87 -8.75 7.67
N ARG A 477 20.84 -9.96 8.24
CA ARG A 477 22.04 -10.58 8.77
C ARG A 477 22.95 -10.87 7.59
N LEU A 478 23.84 -9.93 7.30
CA LEU A 478 24.82 -10.06 6.23
C LEU A 478 26.06 -10.72 6.82
N PHE A 479 26.57 -11.74 6.13
CA PHE A 479 27.83 -12.38 6.48
C PHE A 479 29.02 -11.42 6.25
N PHE A 480 28.88 -10.53 5.28
CA PHE A 480 29.84 -9.47 4.99
C PHE A 480 29.20 -8.14 5.40
N THR A 481 29.63 -7.60 6.52
CA THR A 481 29.39 -6.19 6.86
C THR A 481 30.49 -5.38 6.18
N ASP A 482 30.12 -4.42 5.34
CA ASP A 482 31.09 -3.44 4.85
C ASP A 482 31.71 -2.79 6.08
N LYS A 483 33.04 -2.93 6.22
CA LYS A 483 33.79 -2.21 7.24
C LYS A 483 33.88 -0.77 6.73
N ASP A 484 33.20 0.14 7.43
CA ASP A 484 33.38 1.58 7.25
C ASP A 484 34.85 1.99 7.38
#